data_AF-A0A1I8MIR9-F1
#
_entry.id   AF-A0A1I8MIR9-F1
#
_cell.length_a   1.000
_cell.length_b   1.000
_cell.length_c   1.000
_cell.angle_alpha   90.00
_cell.angle_beta   90.00
_cell.angle_gamma   90.00
#
_symmetry.space_group_name_H-M   'P 1'
#
loop_
_entity.id
_entity.type
_entity.pdbx_description
1 polymer ?
#
loop_
_entity_poly.entity_id
_entity_poly.type
_entity_poly.pdbx_seq_one_letter_code
_entity_poly.pdbx_strand_id
1 'polypeptide(L)'
;MSNLFVLALLIGISNACHAASLPTTNNVQLFAERRLSSFLLEATARNSPRNIVCFEEYLPKLNQLTDEYEQAYGSCLNATANSKQRVESEVAKDRSNVEALAEDVCQLYSKCSTVVASADFFECYFNASEQAAVNSYTIQTTSKSKSQYIQLRYQTIQYDETVCTDTCKATYVEETTKTYAELDKCLAGLSA
;
A
#
# COMPACT_ATOMS: atom_id res chain seq x y z
N MET A 1 27.95 8.02 -39.04
CA MET A 1 28.50 8.90 -37.99
C MET A 1 27.34 9.77 -37.49
N SER A 2 26.76 9.66 -36.31
CA SER A 2 26.88 8.70 -35.21
C SER A 2 25.54 8.79 -34.47
N ASN A 3 24.76 7.71 -34.52
CA ASN A 3 23.60 7.46 -33.66
C ASN A 3 24.13 7.09 -32.27
N LEU A 4 24.39 8.10 -31.41
CA LEU A 4 24.96 7.85 -30.09
C LEU A 4 24.24 8.59 -28.94
N PHE A 5 22.95 8.89 -29.08
CA PHE A 5 22.16 9.53 -28.02
C PHE A 5 20.82 8.86 -27.67
N VAL A 6 20.47 7.72 -28.28
CA VAL A 6 19.16 7.05 -28.03
C VAL A 6 19.29 5.72 -27.25
N LEU A 7 20.49 5.37 -26.76
CA LEU A 7 20.77 4.09 -26.10
C LEU A 7 21.14 4.20 -24.60
N ALA A 8 20.53 5.15 -23.88
CA ALA A 8 20.71 5.28 -22.43
C ALA A 8 19.42 5.03 -21.64
N LEU A 9 18.56 4.11 -22.08
CA LEU A 9 17.27 3.86 -21.42
C LEU A 9 16.96 2.41 -21.02
N LEU A 10 17.85 1.42 -21.20
CA LEU A 10 17.41 0.01 -21.01
C LEU A 10 18.38 -1.03 -20.42
N ILE A 11 19.39 -0.69 -19.61
CA ILE A 11 20.07 -1.74 -18.82
C ILE A 11 20.41 -1.24 -17.41
N GLY A 12 19.55 -1.62 -16.46
CA GLY A 12 19.75 -1.44 -15.02
C GLY A 12 18.68 -2.12 -14.19
N ILE A 13 18.03 -3.18 -14.70
CA ILE A 13 17.20 -4.07 -13.89
C ILE A 13 18.14 -5.18 -13.38
N SER A 14 18.90 -4.85 -12.35
CA SER A 14 19.60 -5.84 -11.53
C SER A 14 19.07 -5.70 -10.12
N ASN A 15 18.34 -6.73 -9.72
CA ASN A 15 17.88 -7.05 -8.37
C ASN A 15 18.79 -6.46 -7.27
N ALA A 16 18.42 -5.31 -6.72
CA ALA A 16 18.45 -5.12 -5.28
C ALA A 16 17.08 -5.62 -4.80
N CYS A 17 16.96 -6.94 -4.62
CA CYS A 17 16.97 -7.51 -3.28
C CYS A 17 16.13 -6.63 -2.35
N HIS A 18 14.86 -7.01 -2.21
CA HIS A 18 14.01 -6.73 -1.05
C HIS A 18 14.64 -5.70 -0.11
N ALA A 19 14.54 -4.41 -0.46
CA ALA A 19 14.24 -3.46 0.58
C ALA A 19 12.81 -3.83 0.97
N ALA A 20 12.71 -4.85 1.84
CA ALA A 20 11.66 -4.87 2.83
C ALA A 20 11.67 -3.43 3.33
N SER A 21 10.64 -2.66 2.97
CA SER A 21 10.36 -1.41 3.63
C SER A 21 10.35 -1.79 5.10
N LEU A 22 11.46 -1.48 5.78
CA LEU A 22 11.57 -1.66 7.21
C LEU A 22 10.28 -1.09 7.78
N PRO A 23 9.49 -1.88 8.52
CA PRO A 23 8.22 -1.42 9.00
C PRO A 23 8.51 -0.12 9.74
N THR A 24 7.77 0.94 9.39
CA THR A 24 7.64 2.14 10.21
C THR A 24 7.64 1.67 11.65
N THR A 25 8.67 2.05 12.42
CA THR A 25 8.86 1.65 13.81
C THR A 25 7.52 1.66 14.51
N ASN A 26 6.92 0.47 14.65
CA ASN A 26 5.60 0.34 15.24
C ASN A 26 5.84 0.57 16.72
N ASN A 27 5.40 1.73 17.24
CA ASN A 27 5.58 2.14 18.64
C ASN A 27 5.14 1.05 19.64
N VAL A 28 4.28 0.13 19.18
CA VAL A 28 3.75 -1.02 19.90
C VAL A 28 4.79 -2.13 20.13
N GLN A 29 5.61 -2.48 19.14
CA GLN A 29 6.70 -3.44 19.32
C GLN A 29 7.76 -2.88 20.28
N LEU A 30 8.12 -1.60 20.11
CA LEU A 30 9.03 -0.90 21.01
C LEU A 30 8.51 -0.85 22.46
N PHE A 31 7.19 -0.75 22.63
CA PHE A 31 6.55 -0.83 23.95
C PHE A 31 6.72 -2.22 24.58
N ALA A 32 6.48 -3.29 23.82
CA ALA A 32 6.63 -4.66 24.31
C ALA A 32 8.08 -4.98 24.70
N GLU A 33 9.06 -4.62 23.87
CA GLU A 33 10.50 -4.84 24.16
C GLU A 33 10.95 -4.12 25.44
N ARG A 34 10.50 -2.88 25.63
CA ARG A 34 10.82 -2.09 26.83
C ARG A 34 10.22 -2.72 28.09
N ARG A 35 8.98 -3.20 28.01
CA ARG A 35 8.30 -3.90 29.12
C ARG A 35 9.05 -5.16 29.50
N LEU A 36 9.42 -6.00 28.54
CA LEU A 36 10.16 -7.23 28.82
C LEU A 36 11.51 -6.93 29.49
N SER A 37 12.23 -5.92 28.99
CA SER A 37 13.52 -5.49 29.56
C SER A 37 13.40 -5.08 31.03
N SER A 38 12.33 -4.35 31.39
CA SER A 38 12.06 -4.02 32.81
C SER A 38 11.82 -5.25 33.68
N PHE A 39 11.06 -6.24 33.20
CA PHE A 39 10.80 -7.47 33.95
C PHE A 39 12.06 -8.31 34.17
N LEU A 40 12.94 -8.41 33.16
CA LEU A 40 14.21 -9.11 33.31
C LEU A 40 15.11 -8.46 34.38
N LEU A 41 15.14 -7.12 34.41
CA LEU A 41 15.89 -6.39 35.43
C LEU A 41 15.30 -6.61 36.84
N GLU A 42 13.98 -6.57 36.99
CA GLU A 42 13.34 -6.83 38.29
C GLU A 42 13.54 -8.26 38.77
N ALA A 43 13.43 -9.24 37.87
CA ALA A 43 13.60 -10.63 38.23
C ALA A 43 15.06 -10.96 38.63
N THR A 44 16.05 -10.39 37.95
CA THR A 44 17.46 -10.54 38.35
C THR A 44 17.74 -9.93 39.72
N ALA A 45 17.09 -8.81 40.07
CA ALA A 45 17.19 -8.21 41.40
C ALA A 45 16.57 -9.10 42.51
N ARG A 46 15.46 -9.80 42.21
CA ARG A 46 14.79 -10.69 43.18
C ARG A 46 15.48 -12.04 43.37
N ASN A 47 16.24 -12.51 42.37
CA ASN A 47 17.06 -13.74 42.39
C ASN A 47 16.36 -14.98 43.01
N SER A 48 15.18 -15.34 42.48
CA SER A 48 14.37 -16.47 42.94
C SER A 48 14.34 -17.59 41.88
N PRO A 49 14.47 -18.88 42.26
CA PRO A 49 14.30 -20.01 41.33
C PRO A 49 12.94 -20.00 40.61
N ARG A 50 11.91 -19.42 41.23
CA ARG A 50 10.57 -19.25 40.64
C ARG A 50 10.60 -18.38 39.37
N ASN A 51 11.54 -17.45 39.27
CA ASN A 51 11.65 -16.56 38.11
C ASN A 51 11.86 -17.36 36.82
N ILE A 52 12.62 -18.47 36.88
CA ILE A 52 12.86 -19.34 35.72
C ILE A 52 11.54 -19.95 35.24
N VAL A 53 10.75 -20.53 36.14
CA VAL A 53 9.45 -21.13 35.81
C VAL A 53 8.50 -20.11 35.19
N CYS A 54 8.42 -18.90 35.78
CA CYS A 54 7.58 -17.84 35.24
C CYS A 54 8.02 -17.42 33.83
N PHE A 55 9.33 -17.24 33.58
CA PHE A 55 9.78 -16.87 32.25
C PHE A 55 9.62 -18.01 31.23
N GLU A 56 9.85 -19.26 31.61
CA GLU A 56 9.61 -20.43 30.77
C GLU A 56 8.15 -20.54 30.33
N GLU A 57 7.20 -20.12 31.18
CA GLU A 57 5.78 -20.13 30.83
C GLU A 57 5.35 -18.91 30.00
N TYR A 58 5.75 -17.70 30.39
CA TYR A 58 5.19 -16.47 29.83
C TYR A 58 5.96 -15.92 28.62
N LEU A 59 7.26 -16.22 28.47
CA LEU A 59 8.01 -15.80 27.28
C LEU A 59 7.45 -16.42 25.99
N PRO A 60 7.14 -17.73 25.91
CA PRO A 60 6.52 -18.31 24.72
C PRO A 60 5.17 -17.67 24.39
N LYS A 61 4.35 -17.35 25.41
CA LYS A 61 3.06 -16.68 25.21
C LYS A 61 3.23 -15.28 24.62
N LEU A 62 4.19 -14.50 25.13
CA LEU A 62 4.49 -13.15 24.61
C LEU A 62 5.04 -13.20 23.18
N ASN A 63 5.87 -14.20 22.85
CA ASN A 63 6.35 -14.41 21.48
C ASN A 63 5.20 -14.77 20.55
N GLN A 64 4.33 -15.70 20.95
CA GLN A 64 3.15 -16.08 20.17
C GLN A 64 2.25 -14.88 19.88
N LEU A 65 1.95 -14.05 20.89
CA LEU A 65 1.18 -12.82 20.69
C LEU A 65 1.83 -11.87 19.69
N THR A 66 3.17 -11.83 19.66
CA THR A 66 3.93 -11.00 18.71
C THR A 66 3.82 -11.55 17.29
N ASP A 67 3.96 -12.86 17.12
CA ASP A 67 3.80 -13.53 15.82
C ASP A 67 2.38 -13.34 15.26
N GLU A 68 1.35 -13.49 16.12
CA GLU A 68 -0.05 -13.28 15.76
C GLU A 68 -0.30 -11.82 15.32
N TYR A 69 0.26 -10.86 16.04
CA TYR A 69 0.20 -9.45 15.68
C TYR A 69 0.84 -9.17 14.32
N GLU A 70 2.06 -9.67 14.10
CA GLU A 70 2.79 -9.48 12.84
C GLU A 70 2.03 -10.08 11.66
N GLN A 71 1.48 -11.29 11.83
CA GLN A 71 0.68 -11.95 10.81
C GLN A 71 -0.61 -11.18 10.50
N ALA A 72 -1.34 -10.74 11.52
CA ALA A 72 -2.58 -9.99 11.36
C ALA A 72 -2.32 -8.62 10.69
N TYR A 73 -1.30 -7.90 11.17
CA TYR A 73 -0.89 -6.62 10.59
C TYR A 73 -0.46 -6.78 9.13
N GLY A 74 0.37 -7.77 8.82
CA GLY A 74 0.79 -8.09 7.45
C GLY A 74 -0.40 -8.44 6.55
N SER A 75 -1.40 -9.14 7.09
CA SER A 75 -2.64 -9.45 6.36
C SER A 75 -3.45 -8.20 6.02
N CYS A 76 -3.53 -7.21 6.93
CA CYS A 76 -4.14 -5.91 6.63
C CYS A 76 -3.44 -5.22 5.44
N LEU A 77 -2.11 -5.17 5.43
CA LEU A 77 -1.35 -4.52 4.35
C LEU A 77 -1.54 -5.25 3.01
N ASN A 78 -1.54 -6.59 3.02
CA ASN A 78 -1.79 -7.39 1.84
C ASN A 78 -3.21 -7.15 1.29
N ALA A 79 -4.21 -7.04 2.17
CA ALA A 79 -5.58 -6.72 1.77
C ALA A 79 -5.66 -5.33 1.11
N THR A 80 -4.96 -4.31 1.65
CA THR A 80 -4.85 -2.99 1.03
C THR A 80 -4.25 -3.07 -0.37
N ALA A 81 -3.10 -3.75 -0.51
CA ALA A 81 -2.41 -3.88 -1.81
C ALA A 81 -3.32 -4.53 -2.86
N ASN A 82 -3.98 -5.63 -2.49
CA ASN A 82 -4.95 -6.31 -3.34
C ASN A 82 -6.13 -5.41 -3.72
N SER A 83 -6.63 -4.60 -2.78
CA SER A 83 -7.71 -3.66 -3.06
C SER A 83 -7.31 -2.55 -4.02
N LYS A 84 -6.08 -2.02 -3.92
CA LYS A 84 -5.54 -1.05 -4.90
C LYS A 84 -5.43 -1.68 -6.29
N GLN A 85 -4.90 -2.90 -6.40
CA GLN A 85 -4.83 -3.61 -7.68
C GLN A 85 -6.21 -3.86 -8.30
N ARG A 86 -7.22 -4.16 -7.47
CA ARG A 86 -8.61 -4.27 -7.93
C ARG A 86 -9.11 -2.97 -8.54
N VAL A 87 -8.88 -1.83 -7.89
CA VAL A 87 -9.26 -0.51 -8.45
C VAL A 87 -8.61 -0.26 -9.81
N GLU A 88 -7.32 -0.60 -9.97
CA GLU A 88 -6.64 -0.49 -11.28
C GLU A 88 -7.29 -1.36 -12.35
N SER A 89 -7.70 -2.58 -11.97
CA SER A 89 -8.38 -3.51 -12.88
C SER A 89 -9.78 -3.00 -13.28
N GLU A 90 -10.52 -2.41 -12.33
CA GLU A 90 -11.85 -1.85 -12.56
C GLU A 90 -11.83 -0.70 -13.59
N VAL A 91 -10.79 0.12 -13.60
CA VAL A 91 -10.67 1.29 -14.50
C VAL A 91 -9.86 1.01 -15.78
N ALA A 92 -9.30 -0.19 -15.93
CA ALA A 92 -8.42 -0.53 -17.05
C ALA A 92 -9.07 -0.33 -18.42
N LYS A 93 -10.35 -0.71 -18.55
CA LYS A 93 -11.11 -0.52 -19.80
C LYS A 93 -11.35 0.96 -20.11
N ASP A 94 -11.66 1.77 -19.10
CA ASP A 94 -11.85 3.21 -19.28
C ASP A 94 -10.55 3.88 -19.73
N ARG A 95 -9.41 3.47 -19.16
CA ARG A 95 -8.08 3.96 -19.57
C ARG A 95 -7.80 3.63 -21.03
N SER A 96 -8.02 2.38 -21.43
CA SER A 96 -7.84 1.94 -22.83
C SER A 96 -8.77 2.69 -23.79
N ASN A 97 -10.01 2.96 -23.40
CA ASN A 97 -10.95 3.75 -24.21
C ASN A 97 -10.47 5.20 -24.38
N VAL A 98 -9.96 5.82 -23.32
CA VAL A 98 -9.39 7.18 -23.40
C VAL A 98 -8.18 7.22 -24.32
N GLU A 99 -7.29 6.23 -24.24
CA GLU A 99 -6.14 6.10 -25.15
C GLU A 99 -6.59 5.97 -26.62
N ALA A 100 -7.58 5.12 -26.88
CA ALA A 100 -8.12 4.94 -28.23
C ALA A 100 -8.76 6.23 -28.79
N LEU A 101 -9.58 6.91 -27.99
CA LEU A 101 -10.20 8.18 -28.40
C LEU A 101 -9.16 9.28 -28.66
N ALA A 102 -8.09 9.31 -27.86
CA ALA A 102 -7.00 10.27 -28.05
C ALA A 102 -6.26 9.99 -29.36
N GLU A 103 -5.99 8.72 -29.67
CA GLU A 103 -5.39 8.31 -30.93
C GLU A 103 -6.30 8.65 -32.13
N ASP A 104 -7.61 8.42 -32.03
CA ASP A 104 -8.57 8.79 -33.07
C ASP A 104 -8.53 10.30 -33.38
N VAL A 105 -8.43 11.16 -32.36
CA VAL A 105 -8.26 12.62 -32.53
C VAL A 105 -6.97 12.92 -33.30
N CYS A 106 -5.86 12.30 -32.92
CA CYS A 106 -4.58 12.47 -33.62
C CYS A 106 -4.68 12.05 -35.09
N GLN A 107 -5.33 10.92 -35.37
CA GLN A 107 -5.49 10.40 -36.73
C GLN A 107 -6.39 11.28 -37.59
N LEU A 108 -7.48 11.82 -37.04
CA LEU A 108 -8.36 12.76 -37.73
C LEU A 108 -7.57 13.97 -38.26
N TYR A 109 -6.77 14.60 -37.40
CA TYR A 109 -5.96 15.74 -37.81
C TYR A 109 -4.78 15.37 -38.71
N SER A 110 -4.14 14.22 -38.47
CA SER A 110 -3.02 13.76 -39.29
C SER A 110 -3.44 13.53 -40.74
N LYS A 111 -4.66 13.01 -40.97
CA LYS A 111 -5.19 12.80 -42.34
C LYS A 111 -5.37 14.11 -43.10
N CYS A 112 -5.78 15.18 -42.43
CA CYS A 112 -5.95 16.49 -43.06
C CYS A 112 -4.60 17.16 -43.40
N SER A 113 -3.53 16.84 -42.69
CA SER A 113 -2.21 17.44 -42.91
C SER A 113 -1.60 17.16 -44.28
N THR A 114 -2.07 16.12 -44.97
CA THR A 114 -1.59 15.72 -46.31
C THR A 114 -2.41 16.32 -47.45
N VAL A 115 -3.48 17.07 -47.16
CA VAL A 115 -4.35 17.68 -48.17
C VAL A 115 -3.69 18.93 -48.75
N VAL A 116 -3.48 18.96 -50.07
CA VAL A 116 -2.73 20.04 -50.74
C VAL A 116 -3.64 21.20 -51.17
N ALA A 117 -4.84 20.90 -51.65
CA ALA A 117 -5.77 21.92 -52.12
C ALA A 117 -6.32 22.71 -50.93
N SER A 118 -6.21 24.05 -50.96
CA SER A 118 -6.52 24.88 -49.79
C SER A 118 -7.97 24.80 -49.34
N ALA A 119 -8.93 24.76 -50.27
CA ALA A 119 -10.35 24.63 -49.92
C ALA A 119 -10.61 23.30 -49.19
N ASP A 120 -10.20 22.18 -49.79
CA ASP A 120 -10.34 20.84 -49.21
C ASP A 120 -9.57 20.70 -47.90
N PHE A 121 -8.42 21.36 -47.77
CA PHE A 121 -7.62 21.39 -46.54
C PHE A 121 -8.42 21.99 -45.39
N PHE A 122 -8.98 23.19 -45.58
CA PHE A 122 -9.76 23.86 -44.54
C PHE A 122 -11.07 23.13 -44.24
N GLU A 123 -11.75 22.59 -45.25
CA GLU A 123 -12.94 21.76 -45.06
C GLU A 123 -12.64 20.48 -44.28
N CYS A 124 -11.52 19.80 -44.59
CA CYS A 124 -11.08 18.62 -43.84
C CYS A 124 -10.87 18.95 -42.36
N TYR A 125 -10.10 20.00 -42.05
CA TYR A 125 -9.85 20.39 -40.66
C TYR A 125 -11.12 20.84 -39.93
N PHE A 126 -12.06 21.49 -40.60
CA PHE A 126 -13.37 21.83 -40.02
C PHE A 126 -14.11 20.56 -39.59
N ASN A 127 -14.29 19.59 -40.49
CA ASN A 127 -14.99 18.33 -40.21
C ASN A 127 -14.24 17.46 -39.18
N ALA A 128 -12.91 17.41 -39.25
CA ALA A 128 -12.08 16.70 -38.28
C ALA A 128 -12.20 17.34 -36.88
N SER A 129 -12.28 18.68 -36.81
CA SER A 129 -12.41 19.40 -35.54
C SER A 129 -13.74 19.13 -34.83
N GLU A 130 -14.83 18.96 -35.59
CA GLU A 130 -16.14 18.63 -35.02
C GLU A 130 -16.12 17.24 -34.35
N GLN A 131 -15.59 16.23 -35.05
CA GLN A 131 -15.43 14.88 -34.51
C GLN A 131 -14.45 14.85 -33.33
N ALA A 132 -13.33 15.57 -33.45
CA ALA A 132 -12.35 15.68 -32.39
C ALA A 132 -12.91 16.35 -31.13
N ALA A 133 -13.82 17.33 -31.27
CA ALA A 133 -14.48 17.96 -30.14
C ALA A 133 -15.35 16.98 -29.35
N VAL A 134 -16.10 16.11 -30.04
CA VAL A 134 -16.90 15.05 -29.41
C VAL A 134 -16.01 14.06 -28.66
N ASN A 135 -14.94 13.56 -29.29
CA ASN A 135 -13.99 12.64 -28.65
C ASN A 135 -13.30 13.30 -27.45
N SER A 136 -12.87 14.55 -27.58
CA SER A 136 -12.23 15.32 -26.51
C SER A 136 -13.15 15.51 -25.31
N TYR A 137 -14.45 15.75 -25.56
CA TYR A 137 -15.44 15.86 -24.49
C TYR A 137 -15.62 14.52 -23.74
N THR A 138 -15.68 13.40 -24.46
CA THR A 138 -15.73 12.06 -23.84
C THR A 138 -14.47 11.75 -23.03
N ILE A 139 -13.29 12.10 -23.55
CA ILE A 139 -12.02 11.97 -22.83
C ILE A 139 -12.07 12.77 -21.53
N GLN A 140 -12.47 14.04 -21.60
CA GLN A 140 -12.52 14.93 -20.44
C GLN A 140 -13.48 14.39 -19.36
N THR A 141 -14.69 14.02 -19.77
CA THR A 141 -15.73 13.55 -18.84
C THR A 141 -15.36 12.21 -18.20
N THR A 142 -14.89 11.25 -19.00
CA THR A 142 -14.41 9.95 -18.51
C THR A 142 -13.23 10.12 -17.55
N SER A 143 -12.21 10.90 -17.94
CA SER A 143 -11.02 11.11 -17.13
C SER A 143 -11.35 11.77 -15.79
N LYS A 144 -12.21 12.81 -15.80
CA LYS A 144 -12.64 13.49 -14.58
C LYS A 144 -13.40 12.53 -13.66
N SER A 145 -14.40 11.83 -14.19
CA SER A 145 -15.23 10.90 -13.42
C SER A 145 -14.38 9.78 -12.81
N LYS A 146 -13.49 9.17 -13.60
CA LYS A 146 -12.66 8.05 -13.15
C LYS A 146 -11.55 8.49 -12.19
N SER A 147 -10.98 9.68 -12.37
CA SER A 147 -10.05 10.24 -11.38
C SER A 147 -10.72 10.45 -10.02
N GLN A 148 -11.94 10.99 -9.99
CA GLN A 148 -12.70 11.16 -8.75
C GLN A 148 -13.06 9.82 -8.10
N TYR A 149 -13.46 8.84 -8.93
CA TYR A 149 -13.73 7.48 -8.48
C TYR A 149 -12.51 6.83 -7.82
N ILE A 150 -11.34 6.89 -8.47
CA ILE A 150 -10.09 6.32 -7.94
C ILE A 150 -9.73 7.00 -6.62
N GLN A 151 -9.81 8.32 -6.55
CA GLN A 151 -9.53 9.07 -5.32
C GLN A 151 -10.42 8.62 -4.17
N LEU A 152 -11.74 8.50 -4.40
CA LEU A 152 -12.67 8.06 -3.37
C LEU A 152 -12.37 6.61 -2.94
N ARG A 153 -12.14 5.70 -3.89
CA ARG A 153 -11.81 4.30 -3.57
C ARG A 153 -10.53 4.18 -2.77
N TYR A 154 -9.51 4.98 -3.10
CA TYR A 154 -8.24 4.98 -2.39
C TYR A 154 -8.37 5.53 -0.97
N GLN A 155 -9.20 6.57 -0.77
CA GLN A 155 -9.53 7.07 0.57
C GLN A 155 -10.21 6.01 1.42
N THR A 156 -11.18 5.27 0.86
CA THR A 156 -11.82 4.15 1.56
C THR A 156 -10.82 3.05 1.90
N ILE A 157 -9.96 2.65 0.96
CA ILE A 157 -8.93 1.63 1.19
C ILE A 157 -7.97 2.05 2.32
N GLN A 158 -7.57 3.32 2.36
CA GLN A 158 -6.71 3.85 3.43
C GLN A 158 -7.40 3.86 4.78
N TYR A 159 -8.69 4.21 4.81
CA TYR A 159 -9.51 4.12 6.02
C TYR A 159 -9.58 2.68 6.53
N ASP A 160 -9.87 1.72 5.65
CA ASP A 160 -9.95 0.29 6.00
C ASP A 160 -8.60 -0.24 6.53
N GLU A 161 -7.49 0.15 5.92
CA GLU A 161 -6.14 -0.17 6.40
C GLU A 161 -5.91 0.35 7.83
N THR A 162 -6.30 1.60 8.08
CA THR A 162 -6.14 2.24 9.39
C THR A 162 -6.97 1.50 10.44
N VAL A 163 -8.25 1.23 10.16
CA VAL A 163 -9.13 0.48 11.07
C VAL A 163 -8.59 -0.91 11.36
N CYS A 164 -8.14 -1.63 10.32
CA CYS A 164 -7.59 -2.98 10.45
C CYS A 164 -6.32 -2.98 11.32
N THR A 165 -5.36 -2.11 11.01
CA THR A 165 -4.09 -2.04 11.71
C THR A 165 -4.23 -1.53 13.14
N ASP A 166 -5.12 -0.58 13.40
CA ASP A 166 -5.37 -0.08 14.76
C ASP A 166 -6.08 -1.12 15.63
N THR A 167 -6.99 -1.91 15.05
CA THR A 167 -7.58 -3.07 15.74
C THR A 167 -6.51 -4.08 16.12
N CYS A 168 -5.60 -4.42 15.20
CA CYS A 168 -4.48 -5.33 15.49
C CYS A 168 -3.61 -4.80 16.64
N LYS A 169 -3.27 -3.50 16.62
CA LYS A 169 -2.48 -2.86 17.69
C LYS A 169 -3.21 -2.90 19.03
N ALA A 170 -4.51 -2.58 19.05
CA ALA A 170 -5.31 -2.58 20.26
C ALA A 170 -5.35 -3.97 20.91
N THR A 171 -5.64 -5.01 20.11
CA THR A 171 -5.64 -6.41 20.57
C THR A 171 -4.27 -6.80 21.13
N TYR A 172 -3.18 -6.51 20.42
CA TYR A 172 -1.84 -6.84 20.90
C TYR A 172 -1.50 -6.14 22.21
N VAL A 173 -1.80 -4.84 22.35
CA VAL A 173 -1.56 -4.09 23.58
C VAL A 173 -2.38 -4.65 24.74
N GLU A 174 -3.65 -4.98 24.50
CA GLU A 174 -4.53 -5.56 25.51
C GLU A 174 -4.01 -6.92 25.99
N GLU A 175 -3.76 -7.85 25.07
CA GLU A 175 -3.35 -9.21 25.40
C GLU A 175 -1.96 -9.25 26.04
N THR A 176 -0.98 -8.52 25.49
CA THR A 176 0.35 -8.44 26.11
C THR A 176 0.29 -7.80 27.50
N THR A 177 -0.55 -6.79 27.71
CA THR A 177 -0.72 -6.18 29.04
C THR A 177 -1.28 -7.20 30.04
N LYS A 178 -2.26 -8.02 29.64
CA LYS A 178 -2.78 -9.11 30.49
C LYS A 178 -1.68 -10.13 30.80
N THR A 179 -0.94 -10.60 29.79
CA THR A 179 0.15 -11.57 29.97
C THR A 179 1.27 -11.03 30.85
N TYR A 180 1.64 -9.76 30.71
CA TYR A 180 2.62 -9.11 31.60
C TYR A 180 2.12 -8.99 33.05
N ALA A 181 0.83 -8.72 33.25
CA ALA A 181 0.25 -8.69 34.61
C ALA A 181 0.24 -10.08 35.27
N GLU A 182 0.06 -11.14 34.48
CA GLU A 182 0.17 -12.52 34.97
C GLU A 182 1.61 -12.91 35.28
N LEU A 183 2.57 -12.52 34.42
CA LEU A 183 3.99 -12.69 34.69
C LEU A 183 4.40 -11.98 35.98
N ASP A 184 3.97 -10.74 36.21
CA ASP A 184 4.26 -10.01 37.45
C ASP A 184 3.73 -10.73 38.69
N LYS A 185 2.49 -11.24 38.64
CA LYS A 185 1.91 -12.05 39.72
C LYS A 185 2.73 -13.31 39.97
N CYS A 186 3.21 -13.97 38.92
CA CYS A 186 4.06 -15.16 39.03
C CYS A 186 5.39 -14.80 39.71
N LEU A 187 6.06 -13.73 39.26
CA LEU A 187 7.30 -13.23 39.85
C LEU A 187 7.15 -12.75 41.30
N ALA A 188 5.95 -12.31 41.69
CA ALA A 188 5.60 -11.97 43.07
C ALA A 188 5.23 -13.20 43.94
N GLY A 189 5.12 -14.40 43.35
CA GLY A 189 4.69 -15.61 44.05
C GLY A 189 3.20 -15.65 44.35
N LEU A 190 2.39 -14.83 43.67
CA LEU A 190 0.94 -14.70 43.85
C LEU A 190 0.12 -15.58 42.91
N SER A 191 0.76 -16.21 41.93
CA SER A 191 0.19 -17.24 41.06
C SER A 191 1.16 -18.41 40.90
N ALA A 192 0.62 -19.59 40.56
CA ALA A 192 1.41 -20.78 40.23
C ALA A 192 1.80 -20.73 38.76
#